data_AF-A0A3N5PN29-F1
#
_entry.id   AF-A0A3N5PN29-F1
#
_cell.length_a   1.000
_cell.length_b   1.000
_cell.length_c   1.000
_cell.angle_alpha   90.00
_cell.angle_beta   90.00
_cell.angle_gamma   90.00
#
_symmetry.space_group_name_H-M   'P 1'
#
loop_
_entity.id
_entity.type
_entity.pdbx_description
1 polymer ?
#
loop_
_entity_poly.entity_id
_entity_poly.type
_entity_poly.pdbx_seq_one_letter_code
_entity_poly.pdbx_strand_id
1 'polypeptide(L)'
;MRRNRHTVLPGFRLTLGFTLFYLCLIVLVPLLTLPARTARIGWDAVWATISDPRVVASYKLSVGAALAAAAVNAVFGLVVAWVLARYR
;
A
#
# COMPACT_ATOMS: atom_id res chain seq x y z
N MET A 1 -6.39 28.16 -15.36
CA MET A 1 -6.10 28.75 -14.03
C MET A 1 -4.88 28.07 -13.42
N ARG A 2 -3.69 28.67 -13.56
CA ARG A 2 -2.41 28.10 -13.10
C ARG A 2 -2.19 28.52 -11.65
N ARG A 3 -2.49 27.63 -10.69
CA ARG A 3 -2.43 27.93 -9.25
C ARG A 3 -0.96 27.96 -8.81
N ASN A 4 -0.32 29.13 -8.89
CA ASN A 4 0.97 29.41 -8.25
C ASN A 4 0.81 29.23 -6.74
N ARG A 5 1.23 28.08 -6.21
CA ARG A 5 1.34 27.89 -4.75
C ARG A 5 2.54 28.69 -4.26
N HIS A 6 2.30 29.95 -3.91
CA HIS A 6 3.19 30.69 -3.02
C HIS A 6 3.24 29.90 -1.71
N THR A 7 4.27 29.10 -1.55
CA THR A 7 4.49 28.37 -0.31
C THR A 7 4.96 29.41 0.69
N VAL A 8 4.13 29.69 1.69
CA VAL A 8 4.31 30.75 2.69
C VAL A 8 5.58 30.58 3.55
N LEU A 9 6.26 29.43 3.44
CA LEU A 9 7.58 29.19 4.04
C LEU A 9 8.62 28.87 2.95
N PRO A 10 9.67 29.70 2.77
CA PRO A 10 10.84 29.29 2.00
C PRO A 10 11.47 28.06 2.67
N GLY A 11 11.64 26.98 1.91
CA GLY A 11 12.21 25.72 2.42
C GLY A 11 11.21 24.63 2.83
N PHE A 12 9.88 24.88 2.80
CA PHE A 12 8.87 23.87 3.19
C PHE A 12 9.03 22.53 2.47
N ARG A 13 9.34 22.54 1.16
CA ARG A 13 9.54 21.31 0.37
C ARG A 13 10.74 20.50 0.86
N LEU A 14 11.80 21.17 1.31
CA LEU A 14 13.01 20.52 1.80
C LEU A 14 12.75 19.92 3.18
N THR A 15 12.15 20.69 4.10
CA THR A 15 11.76 20.20 5.43
C THR A 15 10.76 19.05 5.33
N LEU A 16 9.73 19.15 4.48
CA LEU A 16 8.77 18.08 4.24
C LEU A 16 9.46 16.82 3.70
N GLY A 17 10.42 16.96 2.78
CA GLY A 17 11.21 15.85 2.25
C GLY A 17 12.01 15.14 3.35
N PHE A 18 12.68 15.90 4.22
CA PHE A 18 13.40 15.34 5.36
C PHE A 18 12.47 14.65 6.36
N THR A 19 11.32 15.25 6.69
CA THR A 19 10.33 14.63 7.57
C THR A 19 9.81 13.32 7.00
N LEU A 20 9.44 13.29 5.72
CA LEU A 20 8.97 12.07 5.05
C LEU A 20 10.09 11.03 4.96
N PHE A 21 11.33 11.43 4.66
CA PHE A 21 12.48 10.54 4.63
C PHE A 21 12.72 9.89 6.00
N TYR A 22 12.70 10.68 7.08
CA TYR A 22 12.89 10.19 8.44
C TYR A 22 11.75 9.23 8.85
N LEU A 23 10.50 9.56 8.52
CA LEU A 23 9.36 8.69 8.77
C LEU A 23 9.47 7.37 7.99
N CYS A 24 9.85 7.44 6.71
CA CYS A 24 10.13 6.26 5.91
C CYS A 24 11.26 5.43 6.52
N LEU A 25 12.35 6.04 6.98
CA LEU A 25 13.46 5.33 7.61
C LEU A 25 13.01 4.57 8.86
N ILE A 26 12.24 5.23 9.74
CA ILE A 26 11.67 4.61 10.95
C ILE A 26 10.82 3.38 10.59
N VAL A 27 10.03 3.46 9.52
CA VAL A 27 9.16 2.35 9.07
C VAL A 27 9.93 1.27 8.31
N LEU A 28 10.93 1.64 7.51
CA LEU A 28 11.74 0.70 6.74
C LEU A 28 12.62 -0.18 7.62
N VAL A 29 13.20 0.37 8.69
CA VAL A 29 14.07 -0.38 9.62
C VAL A 29 13.42 -1.69 10.10
N PRO A 30 12.18 -1.70 10.65
CA PRO A 30 11.52 -2.94 11.04
C PRO A 30 11.10 -3.80 9.83
N LEU A 31 10.66 -3.20 8.73
CA LEU A 31 10.31 -3.94 7.51
C LEU A 31 11.51 -4.72 6.93
N LEU A 32 12.73 -4.19 7.05
CA LEU A 32 13.96 -4.86 6.63
C LEU A 32 14.30 -6.12 7.46
N THR A 33 13.71 -6.28 8.65
CA THR A 33 13.91 -7.50 9.46
C THR A 33 13.30 -8.74 8.80
N LEU A 34 12.24 -8.57 8.01
CA LEU A 34 11.57 -9.66 7.30
C LEU A 34 12.51 -10.32 6.27
N PRO A 35 13.05 -9.60 5.26
CA PRO A 35 13.99 -10.21 4.32
C PRO A 35 15.28 -10.65 5.02
N ALA A 36 15.74 -9.93 6.05
CA ALA A 36 16.92 -10.34 6.81
C ALA A 36 16.74 -11.69 7.53
N ARG A 37 15.52 -12.00 7.99
CA ARG A 37 15.21 -13.30 8.60
C ARG A 37 15.04 -14.38 7.53
N THR A 38 14.32 -14.08 6.46
CA THR A 38 14.12 -14.98 5.32
C THR A 38 15.45 -15.38 4.65
N ALA A 39 16.41 -14.45 4.56
CA ALA A 39 17.74 -14.69 4.02
C ALA A 39 18.56 -15.73 4.83
N ARG A 40 18.27 -15.91 6.13
CA ARG A 40 18.96 -16.89 6.99
C ARG A 40 18.49 -18.33 6.75
N ILE A 41 17.32 -18.53 6.16
CA ILE A 41 16.69 -19.85 5.98
C ILE A 41 17.17 -20.50 4.65
N GLY A 42 17.82 -19.73 3.77
CA GLY A 42 18.31 -20.19 2.46
C GLY A 42 17.24 -20.05 1.37
N TRP A 43 17.69 -19.74 0.15
CA TRP A 43 16.81 -19.46 -1.00
C TRP A 43 15.87 -20.61 -1.35
N ASP A 44 16.31 -21.87 -1.18
CA ASP A 44 15.49 -23.06 -1.43
C ASP A 44 14.30 -23.17 -0.46
N ALA A 45 14.50 -22.87 0.82
CA ALA A 45 13.44 -22.90 1.81
C ALA A 45 12.39 -21.81 1.57
N VAL A 46 12.82 -20.66 1.03
CA VAL A 46 11.91 -19.58 0.61
C VAL A 46 11.01 -20.07 -0.52
N TRP A 47 11.60 -20.69 -1.54
CA TRP A 47 10.84 -21.19 -2.69
C TRP A 47 9.89 -22.32 -2.30
N ALA A 48 10.32 -23.22 -1.41
CA ALA A 48 9.49 -24.29 -0.86
C ALA A 48 8.30 -23.74 -0.05
N THR A 49 8.53 -22.70 0.77
CA THR A 49 7.47 -22.07 1.58
C THR A 49 6.46 -21.32 0.71
N ILE A 50 6.91 -20.59 -0.30
CA ILE A 50 6.03 -19.84 -1.21
C ILE A 50 5.21 -20.80 -2.08
N SER A 51 5.81 -21.91 -2.51
CA SER A 51 5.17 -22.91 -3.36
C SER A 51 4.31 -23.90 -2.58
N ASP A 52 4.26 -23.79 -1.24
CA ASP A 52 3.43 -24.65 -0.42
C ASP A 52 1.96 -24.47 -0.83
N PRO A 53 1.23 -25.57 -1.08
CA PRO A 53 -0.16 -25.51 -1.54
C PRO A 53 -1.07 -24.72 -0.60
N ARG A 54 -0.79 -24.69 0.71
CA ARG A 54 -1.53 -23.91 1.70
C ARG A 54 -1.28 -22.42 1.56
N VAL A 55 -0.04 -22.03 1.30
CA VAL A 55 0.37 -20.63 1.13
C VAL A 55 -0.23 -20.08 -0.18
N VAL A 56 -0.14 -20.85 -1.26
CA VAL A 56 -0.77 -20.51 -2.54
C VAL A 56 -2.29 -20.41 -2.43
N ALA A 57 -2.94 -21.33 -1.71
CA ALA A 57 -4.39 -21.26 -1.46
C ALA A 57 -4.76 -19.99 -0.67
N SER A 58 -3.93 -19.60 0.29
CA SER A 58 -4.13 -18.38 1.09
C SER A 58 -3.98 -17.12 0.23
N TYR A 59 -3.02 -17.08 -0.70
CA TYR A 59 -2.90 -15.99 -1.69
C TYR A 59 -4.11 -15.91 -2.60
N LYS A 60 -4.59 -17.04 -3.13
CA LYS A 60 -5.79 -17.09 -3.97
C LYS A 60 -7.02 -16.59 -3.23
N LEU A 61 -7.20 -17.01 -1.97
CA LEU A 61 -8.32 -16.57 -1.14
C LEU A 61 -8.24 -15.06 -0.86
N SER A 62 -7.06 -14.56 -0.48
CA SER A 62 -6.88 -13.14 -0.14
C SER A 62 -7.13 -12.24 -1.34
N VAL A 63 -6.56 -12.59 -2.51
CA VAL A 63 -6.75 -11.84 -3.75
C VAL A 63 -8.20 -11.96 -4.24
N GLY A 64 -8.78 -13.16 -4.22
CA GLY A 64 -10.16 -13.37 -4.62
C GLY A 64 -11.15 -12.60 -3.74
N ALA A 65 -10.94 -12.63 -2.41
CA ALA A 65 -11.75 -11.88 -1.46
C ALA A 65 -11.60 -10.36 -1.65
N ALA A 66 -10.37 -9.87 -1.83
CA ALA A 66 -10.13 -8.45 -2.07
C ALA A 66 -10.75 -7.96 -3.39
N LEU A 67 -10.69 -8.77 -4.46
CA LEU A 67 -11.33 -8.47 -5.74
C LEU A 67 -12.86 -8.43 -5.60
N ALA A 68 -13.45 -9.41 -4.92
CA ALA A 68 -14.88 -9.43 -4.66
C ALA A 68 -15.31 -8.20 -3.85
N ALA A 69 -14.58 -7.89 -2.77
CA ALA A 69 -14.83 -6.71 -1.95
C ALA A 69 -14.68 -5.41 -2.76
N ALA A 70 -13.66 -5.31 -3.62
CA ALA A 70 -13.45 -4.16 -4.49
C ALA A 70 -14.57 -4.00 -5.52
N ALA A 71 -15.05 -5.10 -6.12
CA ALA A 71 -16.18 -5.07 -7.05
C ALA A 71 -17.47 -4.61 -6.36
N VAL A 72 -17.76 -5.14 -5.18
CA VAL A 72 -18.89 -4.70 -4.35
C VAL A 72 -18.76 -3.22 -4.01
N ASN A 73 -17.59 -2.80 -3.53
CA ASN A 73 -17.31 -1.40 -3.21
C ASN A 73 -17.40 -0.49 -4.43
N ALA A 74 -17.03 -0.96 -5.62
CA ALA A 74 -17.17 -0.20 -6.85
C ALA A 74 -18.64 0.03 -7.21
N VAL A 75 -19.51 -0.98 -7.08
CA VAL A 75 -20.96 -0.83 -7.34
C VAL A 75 -21.58 0.15 -6.35
N PHE A 76 -21.43 -0.08 -5.04
CA PHE A 76 -22.01 0.79 -4.03
C PHE A 76 -21.38 2.18 -4.02
N GLY A 77 -20.05 2.25 -4.17
CA GLY A 77 -19.32 3.50 -4.28
C GLY A 77 -19.75 4.31 -5.50
N LEU A 78 -20.00 3.67 -6.64
CA LEU A 78 -20.55 4.33 -7.83
C LEU A 78 -21.96 4.87 -7.58
N VAL A 79 -22.85 4.09 -6.97
CA VAL A 79 -24.21 4.53 -6.63
C VAL A 79 -24.17 5.75 -5.70
N VAL A 80 -23.37 5.68 -4.63
CA VAL A 80 -23.22 6.79 -3.67
C VAL A 80 -22.63 8.02 -4.35
N ALA A 81 -21.56 7.85 -5.14
CA ALA A 81 -20.93 8.94 -5.88
C ALA A 81 -21.92 9.57 -6.88
N TRP A 82 -22.72 8.76 -7.55
CA TRP A 82 -23.74 9.21 -8.50
C TRP A 82 -24.84 10.02 -7.79
N VAL A 83 -25.33 9.54 -6.66
CA VAL A 83 -26.33 10.26 -5.86
C VAL A 83 -25.77 11.61 -5.40
N LEU A 84 -24.55 11.64 -4.84
CA LEU A 84 -23.91 12.87 -4.38
C LEU A 84 -23.58 13.85 -5.51
N ALA A 85 -23.32 13.37 -6.72
CA ALA A 85 -23.04 14.22 -7.88
C ALA A 85 -24.32 14.76 -8.53
N ARG A 86 -25.44 14.02 -8.45
CA ARG A 86 -26.68 14.34 -9.18
C ARG A 86 -27.83 14.89 -8.34
N TYR A 87 -27.88 14.57 -7.05
CA TYR A 87 -28.95 14.97 -6.12
C TYR A 87 -28.45 15.93 -5.02
N ARG A 88 -27.30 16.57 -5.23
CA ARG A 88 -26.96 17.80 -4.53
C ARG A 88 -27.89 18.93 -4.94
#